data_AF-A0AAW9VBR1-F1
#
_entry.id   AF-A0AAW9VBR1-F1
#
_cell.length_a   1.000
_cell.length_b   1.000
_cell.length_c   1.000
_cell.angle_alpha   90.00
_cell.angle_beta   90.00
_cell.angle_gamma   90.00
#
_symmetry.space_group_name_H-M   'P 1'
#
loop_
_entity.id
_entity.type
_entity.pdbx_description
1 polymer ?
#
loop_
_entity_poly.entity_id
_entity_poly.type
_entity_poly.pdbx_seq_one_letter_code
_entity_poly.pdbx_strand_id
1 'polypeptide(L)' 'MNTGKSLEDRKLYRRAAEQYNKAFYIAKPPVNGALSDQQKISSRATDRCLSKAKIKVTESYL' A
#
# COMPACT_ATOMS: atom_id res chain seq x y z
N MET A 1 -15.04 -2.10 -5.37
CA MET A 1 -14.38 -0.90 -5.91
C MET A 1 -12.94 -0.85 -5.43
N ASN A 2 -11.96 -0.74 -6.32
CA ASN A 2 -10.55 -0.56 -5.94
C ASN A 2 -10.30 0.93 -5.63
N THR A 3 -10.72 1.36 -4.43
CA THR A 3 -10.66 2.78 -3.99
C THR A 3 -9.24 3.35 -4.09
N GLY A 4 -8.21 2.54 -3.78
CA GLY A 4 -6.81 2.94 -3.95
C GLY A 4 -6.46 3.28 -5.40
N LYS A 5 -6.90 2.47 -6.36
CA LYS A 5 -6.64 2.70 -7.80
C LYS A 5 -7.34 3.95 -8.32
N SER A 6 -8.60 4.16 -7.93
CA SER A 6 -9.34 5.37 -8.30
C SER A 6 -8.66 6.66 -7.77
N LEU A 7 -8.13 6.61 -6.55
CA LEU A 7 -7.37 7.73 -5.97
C LEU A 7 -6.02 7.93 -6.68
N GLU A 8 -5.35 6.84 -7.05
CA GLU A 8 -4.10 6.87 -7.81
C GLU A 8 -4.29 7.49 -9.20
N ASP A 9 -5.35 7.11 -9.93
CA ASP A 9 -5.70 7.68 -11.25
C ASP A 9 -5.98 9.19 -11.15
N ARG A 10 -6.53 9.63 -10.01
CA ARG A 10 -6.76 11.05 -9.68
C ARG A 10 -5.52 11.77 -9.14
N LYS A 11 -4.35 11.12 -9.13
CA LYS A 11 -3.07 11.62 -8.59
C LYS A 11 -3.10 11.97 -7.10
N LEU A 12 -4.07 11.45 -6.34
CA LEU A 12 -4.18 11.62 -4.90
C LEU A 12 -3.33 10.57 -4.17
N TYR A 13 -2.02 10.57 -4.44
CA TYR A 13 -1.13 9.48 -4.10
C TYR A 13 -1.04 9.17 -2.60
N ARG A 14 -1.09 10.19 -1.72
CA ARG A 14 -1.11 9.97 -0.27
C ARG A 14 -2.33 9.17 0.19
N ARG A 15 -3.51 9.56 -0.28
CA ARG A 15 -4.78 8.87 0.02
C ARG A 15 -4.82 7.49 -0.62
N ALA A 16 -4.27 7.33 -1.82
CA ALA A 16 -4.14 6.04 -2.47
C ALA A 16 -3.26 5.08 -1.64
N ALA A 17 -2.11 5.57 -1.15
CA ALA A 17 -1.22 4.81 -0.28
C ALA A 17 -1.92 4.37 1.02
N GLU A 18 -2.71 5.24 1.65
CA GLU A 18 -3.50 4.88 2.85
C GLU A 18 -4.49 3.74 2.55
N GLN A 19 -5.17 3.77 1.40
CA GLN A 19 -6.10 2.70 1.01
C GLN A 19 -5.37 1.39 0.72
N TYR A 20 -4.22 1.43 0.03
CA TYR A 20 -3.42 0.25 -0.21
C TYR A 20 -2.83 -0.33 1.08
N ASN A 21 -2.38 0.52 2.00
CA ASN A 21 -1.91 0.09 3.31
C ASN A 21 -3.05 -0.56 4.13
N LYS A 22 -4.25 0.02 4.09
CA LYS A 22 -5.43 -0.61 4.70
C LYS A 22 -5.74 -1.98 4.09
N ALA A 23 -5.63 -2.12 2.76
CA ALA A 23 -5.81 -3.40 2.07
C ALA A 23 -4.72 -4.42 2.44
N PHE A 24 -3.50 -3.99 2.79
CA PHE A 24 -2.44 -4.85 3.30
C PHE A 24 -2.83 -5.49 4.64
N TYR A 25 -3.36 -4.71 5.59
CA TYR A 25 -3.74 -5.21 6.92
C TYR A 25 -5.04 -6.03 6.93
N ILE A 26 -5.95 -5.78 5.99
CA ILE A 26 -7.20 -6.56 5.85
C ILE A 26 -6.95 -7.89 5.13
N ALA A 27 -5.92 -7.97 4.30
CA ALA A 27 -5.58 -9.20 3.59
C ALA A 27 -5.35 -10.35 4.60
N LYS A 28 -5.80 -11.55 4.22
CA LYS A 28 -5.61 -12.73 5.07
C LYS A 28 -4.13 -12.87 5.43
N PRO A 29 -3.81 -13.06 6.72
CA PRO A 29 -2.44 -13.25 7.14
C PRO A 29 -1.86 -14.48 6.45
N PRO A 30 -0.55 -14.46 6.15
CA PRO A 30 0.07 -15.55 5.44
C PRO A 30 0.18 -16.79 6.32
N VAL A 31 0.00 -17.97 5.72
CA VAL A 31 0.00 -19.25 6.43
C VAL A 31 1.41 -19.63 6.93
N ASN A 32 2.46 -19.17 6.23
CA ASN A 32 3.86 -19.57 6.48
C ASN A 32 4.78 -18.36 6.74
N GLY A 33 4.25 -17.24 7.25
CA GLY A 33 5.03 -16.02 7.53
C GLY A 33 5.45 -15.19 6.31
N ALA A 34 5.42 -15.76 5.10
CA ALA A 34 5.69 -15.03 3.85
C ALA A 34 4.44 -14.30 3.34
N LEU A 35 4.51 -12.98 3.11
CA LEU A 35 3.39 -12.15 2.66
C LEU A 35 2.48 -12.83 1.62
N SER A 36 1.16 -12.75 1.83
CA SER A 36 0.18 -13.20 0.84
C SER A 36 0.27 -12.37 -0.44
N ASP A 37 -0.23 -12.88 -1.56
CA ASP A 37 -0.17 -12.16 -2.83
C ASP A 37 -0.90 -10.81 -2.75
N GLN A 38 -2.01 -10.75 -2.01
CA GLN A 38 -2.71 -9.50 -1.76
C GLN A 38 -1.86 -8.51 -0.93
N GLN A 39 -1.11 -9.00 0.05
CA GLN A 39 -0.17 -8.16 0.81
C GLN A 39 0.97 -7.65 -0.08
N LYS A 40 1.54 -8.49 -0.94
CA LYS A 40 2.60 -8.09 -1.89
C LYS A 40 2.11 -7.02 -2.88
N ILE A 41 0.91 -7.21 -3.43
CA ILE A 41 0.30 -6.24 -4.35
C ILE A 41 0.05 -4.91 -3.63
N SER A 42 -0.54 -4.97 -2.44
CA SER A 42 -0.83 -3.79 -1.64
C SER A 42 0.44 -3.03 -1.25
N SER A 43 1.49 -3.73 -0.78
CA SER A 43 2.79 -3.13 -0.43
C SER A 43 3.43 -2.43 -1.64
N ARG A 44 3.54 -3.11 -2.79
CA ARG A 44 4.08 -2.50 -4.01
C ARG A 44 3.29 -1.28 -4.48
N ALA A 45 1.96 -1.30 -4.32
CA ALA A 45 1.09 -0.18 -4.68
C ALA A 45 1.26 1.01 -3.72
N THR A 46 1.37 0.74 -2.42
CA THR A 46 1.69 1.73 -1.39
C THR A 46 3.03 2.40 -1.69
N ASP A 47 4.10 1.64 -1.91
CA ASP A 47 5.45 2.17 -2.15
C ASP A 47 5.50 3.06 -3.39
N ARG A 48 4.85 2.61 -4.48
CA ARG A 48 4.72 3.41 -5.72
C ARG A 48 4.01 4.74 -5.45
N CYS A 49 2.95 4.73 -4.65
CA CYS A 49 2.20 5.93 -4.31
C CYS A 49 3.00 6.86 -3.39
N LEU A 50 3.70 6.34 -2.39
CA LEU A 50 4.55 7.15 -1.50
C LEU A 50 5.70 7.80 -2.26
N SER A 51 6.34 7.05 -3.18
CA SER A 51 7.36 7.58 -4.09
C SER A 51 6.82 8.74 -4.95
N LYS A 52 5.65 8.56 -5.59
CA LYS A 52 4.99 9.62 -6.38
C LYS A 52 4.55 10.82 -5.52
N ALA A 53 4.20 10.58 -4.26
CA ALA A 53 3.88 11.63 -3.30
C ALA A 53 5.12 12.35 -2.74
N LYS A 54 6.34 11.91 -3.10
CA LYS A 54 7.61 12.36 -2.52
C LYS A 54 7.67 12.21 -1.00
N ILE A 55 6.94 11.22 -0.46
CA ILE A 55 6.97 10.87 0.95
C ILE A 55 8.08 9.85 1.14
N LYS A 56 9.16 10.26 1.80
CA LYS A 56 10.15 9.30 2.29
C LYS A 56 9.53 8.54 3.45
N VAL A 57 9.33 7.24 3.30
CA VAL A 57 9.18 6.34 4.44
C VAL A 57 10.58 6.21 5.01
N THR A 58 10.91 7.01 6.02
CA THR A 58 12.03 6.67 6.88
C THR A 58 11.59 5.41 7.60
N GLU A 59 12.26 4.28 7.36
CA GLU A 59 12.19 3.12 8.23
C GLU A 59 12.65 3.60 9.61
N SER A 60 11.70 4.10 10.41
CA SER A 60 11.93 4.30 11.83
C SER A 60 11.95 2.91 12.42
N TYR A 61 13.13 2.31 12.45
CA TYR A 61 13.45 1.17 13.29
C TYR A 61 13.08 1.56 14.74
N LEU A 62 11.94 1.05 15.21
CA LEU A 62 11.57 0.96 16.61
C LEU A 62 11.89 -0.46 17.08
#